data_AF-A0A8J8PUN7-F1
#
_entry.id   AF-A0A8J8PUN7-F1
#
_cell.length_a   1.000
_cell.length_b   1.000
_cell.length_c   1.000
_cell.angle_alpha   90.00
_cell.angle_beta   90.00
_cell.angle_gamma   90.00
#
_symmetry.space_group_name_H-M   'P 1'
#
loop_
_entity.id
_entity.type
_entity.pdbx_description
1 polymer ?
#
loop_
_entity_poly.entity_id
_entity_poly.type
_entity_poly.pdbx_seq_one_letter_code
_entity_poly.pdbx_strand_id
1 'polypeptide(L)'
;MLIFSNHLRKHLEDIRNYMKGFNDIDPLGSEVLSFLERVKGTLQVPNTRLGEIERWRVIIHFKSCAKIRYIIAKNKNNELILVTAHPDPDADKYIEF
;
A
#
# COMPACT_ATOMS: atom_id res chain seq x y z
N MET A 1 9.75 11.52 -1.00
CA MET A 1 10.32 10.21 -0.61
C MET A 1 9.44 9.58 0.46
N LEU A 2 8.82 8.46 0.11
CA LEU A 2 7.96 7.68 0.97
C LEU A 2 8.79 6.86 1.97
N ILE A 3 8.56 7.06 3.26
CA ILE A 3 9.30 6.36 4.32
C ILE A 3 8.61 5.02 4.60
N PHE A 4 9.38 3.93 4.62
CA PHE A 4 8.85 2.61 4.90
C PHE A 4 8.80 2.36 6.40
N SER A 5 7.61 2.05 6.92
CA SER A 5 7.46 1.68 8.32
C SER A 5 8.18 0.36 8.63
N ASN A 6 8.52 0.15 9.91
CA ASN A 6 9.06 -1.13 10.37
C ASN A 6 8.08 -2.29 10.16
N HIS A 7 6.78 -2.00 10.19
CA HIS A 7 5.74 -3.01 9.97
C HIS A 7 5.71 -3.44 8.50
N LEU A 8 5.70 -2.50 7.56
CA LEU A 8 5.79 -2.79 6.13
C LEU A 8 7.02 -3.64 5.82
N ARG A 9 8.19 -3.28 6.39
CA ARG A 9 9.45 -4.00 6.16
C ARG A 9 9.36 -5.48 6.49
N LYS A 10 8.58 -5.87 7.51
CA LYS A 10 8.36 -7.27 7.89
C LYS A 10 7.46 -8.03 6.91
N HIS A 11 6.61 -7.33 6.18
CA HIS A 11 5.63 -7.92 5.25
C HIS A 11 6.02 -7.75 3.78
N LEU A 12 7.19 -7.21 3.48
CA LEU A 12 7.68 -7.03 2.10
C LEU A 12 7.71 -8.35 1.33
N GLU A 13 8.17 -9.40 1.99
CA GLU A 13 8.31 -10.71 1.37
C GLU A 13 6.95 -11.34 1.06
N ASP A 14 5.95 -11.15 1.95
CA ASP A 14 4.58 -11.62 1.74
C ASP A 14 3.98 -11.01 0.46
N ILE A 15 4.12 -9.70 0.28
CA ILE A 15 3.57 -9.00 -0.89
C ILE A 15 4.32 -9.41 -2.16
N ARG A 16 5.66 -9.53 -2.09
CA ARG A 16 6.46 -10.02 -3.24
C ARG A 16 6.05 -11.42 -3.63
N ASN A 17 5.84 -12.32 -2.67
CA ASN A 17 5.40 -13.68 -2.92
C ASN A 17 3.99 -13.73 -3.53
N TYR A 18 3.06 -12.89 -3.06
CA TYR A 18 1.76 -12.73 -3.69
C TYR A 18 1.88 -12.30 -5.16
N MET A 19 2.77 -11.35 -5.46
CA MET A 19 2.93 -10.82 -6.82
C MET A 19 3.65 -11.74 -7.81
N LYS A 20 4.44 -12.73 -7.33
CA LYS A 20 5.07 -13.74 -8.20
C LYS A 20 4.06 -14.50 -9.07
N GLY A 21 2.82 -14.68 -8.59
CA GLY A 21 1.75 -15.32 -9.35
C GLY A 21 1.22 -14.50 -10.54
N PHE A 22 1.65 -13.24 -10.71
CA PHE A 22 1.08 -12.29 -11.66
C PHE A 22 2.11 -11.64 -12.62
N ASN A 23 3.19 -12.36 -12.97
CA ASN A 23 4.27 -11.95 -13.89
C ASN A 23 5.25 -10.88 -13.35
N ASP A 24 5.78 -11.06 -12.13
CA ASP A 24 6.91 -10.29 -11.57
C ASP A 24 6.76 -8.75 -11.54
N ILE A 25 5.52 -8.25 -11.49
CA ILE A 25 5.30 -6.82 -11.24
C ILE A 25 5.77 -6.48 -9.81
N ASP A 26 6.72 -5.56 -9.67
CA ASP A 26 7.19 -5.12 -8.36
C ASP A 26 6.14 -4.20 -7.70
N PRO A 27 5.45 -4.66 -6.63
CA PRO A 27 4.43 -3.88 -5.95
C PRO A 27 4.99 -2.68 -5.17
N LEU A 28 6.32 -2.56 -5.11
CA LEU A 28 7.04 -1.46 -4.48
C LEU A 28 8.09 -0.87 -5.42
N GLY A 29 7.92 -1.06 -6.74
CA GLY A 29 8.74 -0.44 -7.76
C GLY A 29 8.68 1.09 -7.72
N SER A 30 9.68 1.74 -8.30
CA SER A 30 9.83 3.20 -8.30
C SER A 30 8.58 3.95 -8.80
N GLU A 31 7.91 3.43 -9.82
CA GLU A 31 6.68 4.00 -10.37
C GLU A 31 5.53 3.95 -9.37
N VAL A 32 5.34 2.81 -8.70
CA VAL A 32 4.30 2.62 -7.67
C VAL A 32 4.56 3.56 -6.49
N LEU A 33 5.79 3.61 -5.99
CA LEU A 33 6.14 4.51 -4.89
C LEU A 33 5.93 5.98 -5.27
N SER A 34 6.38 6.37 -6.46
CA SER A 34 6.20 7.74 -6.98
C SER A 34 4.72 8.11 -7.17
N PHE A 35 3.87 7.15 -7.52
CA PHE A 35 2.42 7.33 -7.57
C PHE A 35 1.83 7.52 -6.16
N LEU A 36 2.19 6.64 -5.23
CA LEU A 36 1.72 6.67 -3.83
C LEU A 36 2.11 7.97 -3.11
N GLU A 37 3.25 8.57 -3.43
CA GLU A 37 3.68 9.86 -2.88
C GLU A 37 2.78 11.03 -3.28
N ARG A 38 2.08 10.94 -4.42
CA ARG A 38 1.31 12.05 -5.01
C ARG A 38 -0.19 11.92 -4.83
N VAL A 39 -0.69 10.76 -4.42
CA VAL A 39 -2.13 10.48 -4.32
C VAL A 39 -2.62 10.49 -2.87
N LYS A 40 -3.80 11.07 -2.65
CA LYS A 40 -4.61 10.85 -1.44
C LYS A 40 -5.72 9.87 -1.77
N GLY A 41 -5.76 8.76 -1.04
CA GLY A 41 -6.77 7.70 -1.22
C GLY A 41 -8.01 7.93 -0.35
N THR A 42 -8.70 6.83 -0.02
CA THR A 42 -9.81 6.86 0.94
C THR A 42 -9.30 7.26 2.32
N LEU A 43 -9.89 8.30 2.91
CA LEU A 43 -9.55 8.76 4.26
C LEU A 43 -9.74 7.65 5.30
N GLN A 44 -8.84 7.58 6.28
CA GLN A 44 -8.87 6.65 7.40
C GLN A 44 -8.58 7.41 8.70
N VAL A 45 -8.97 6.83 9.84
CA VAL A 45 -8.66 7.41 11.15
C VAL A 45 -7.14 7.35 11.39
N PRO A 46 -6.44 8.48 11.60
CA PRO A 46 -5.00 8.48 11.90
C PRO A 46 -4.71 7.83 13.25
N ASN A 47 -3.57 7.14 13.35
CA ASN A 47 -3.07 6.64 14.62
C ASN A 47 -2.26 7.72 15.35
N THR A 48 -2.92 8.48 16.21
CA THR A 48 -2.32 9.57 16.97
C THR A 48 -1.19 9.13 17.91
N ARG A 49 -1.22 7.88 18.41
CA ARG A 49 -0.15 7.31 19.25
C ARG A 49 1.16 7.11 18.49
N LEU A 50 1.08 6.94 17.16
CA LEU A 50 2.22 6.85 16.26
C LEU A 50 2.59 8.21 15.65
N GLY A 51 1.94 9.31 16.09
CA GLY A 51 2.21 10.65 15.61
C GLY A 51 1.61 10.97 14.23
N GLU A 52 0.66 10.15 13.75
CA GLU A 52 -0.03 10.38 12.48
C GLU A 52 -1.06 11.53 12.61
N ILE A 53 -1.10 12.41 11.59
CA ILE A 53 -2.07 13.51 11.46
C ILE A 53 -3.06 13.28 10.33
N GLU A 54 -2.65 12.54 9.30
CA GLU A 54 -3.51 12.10 8.20
C GLU A 54 -3.22 10.63 7.92
N ARG A 55 -4.23 9.89 7.47
CA ARG A 55 -4.08 8.49 7.07
C ARG A 55 -5.05 8.20 5.92
N TRP A 56 -4.57 7.48 4.91
CA TRP A 56 -5.39 7.09 3.78
C TRP A 56 -5.05 5.68 3.29
N ARG A 57 -6.06 5.08 2.68
CA ARG A 57 -5.98 3.78 2.01
C ARG A 57 -6.01 4.00 0.50
N VAL A 58 -5.01 3.48 -0.19
CA VAL A 58 -4.94 3.44 -1.66
C VAL A 58 -5.05 1.98 -2.09
N ILE A 59 -5.87 1.69 -3.09
CA ILE A 59 -5.93 0.35 -3.69
C ILE A 59 -5.42 0.49 -5.11
N ILE A 60 -4.38 -0.26 -5.46
CA ILE A 60 -3.85 -0.33 -6.83
C ILE A 60 -4.24 -1.67 -7.42
N HIS A 61 -4.82 -1.62 -8.62
CA HIS A 61 -5.15 -2.79 -9.41
C HIS A 61 -4.01 -3.02 -10.40
N PHE A 62 -3.22 -4.08 -10.20
CA PHE A 62 -2.15 -4.48 -11.10
C PHE A 62 -2.67 -5.38 -12.23
N LYS A 63 -3.69 -6.20 -11.92
CA LYS A 63 -4.48 -7.04 -12.84
C LYS A 63 -5.91 -7.15 -12.31
N SER A 64 -6.84 -7.71 -13.10
CA SER A 64 -8.24 -7.95 -12.69
C SER A 64 -8.35 -8.65 -11.31
N CYS A 65 -7.46 -9.62 -11.06
CA CYS A 65 -7.41 -10.42 -9.83
C CYS A 65 -6.24 -10.07 -8.89
N ALA A 66 -5.41 -9.07 -9.22
CA ALA A 66 -4.25 -8.68 -8.41
C ALA A 66 -4.44 -7.25 -7.89
N LYS A 67 -4.89 -7.14 -6.63
CA LYS A 67 -5.13 -5.85 -5.97
C LYS A 67 -4.27 -5.77 -4.73
N ILE A 68 -3.58 -4.65 -4.55
CA ILE A 68 -2.84 -4.36 -3.32
C ILE A 68 -3.39 -3.11 -2.69
N ARG A 69 -3.66 -3.23 -1.40
CA ARG A 69 -4.04 -2.15 -0.51
C ARG A 69 -2.80 -1.60 0.17
N TYR A 70 -2.55 -0.31 -0.05
CA TYR A 70 -1.50 0.47 0.60
C TYR A 70 -2.14 1.38 1.65
N ILE A 71 -1.54 1.44 2.83
CA ILE A 71 -1.90 2.41 3.86
C ILE A 71 -0.78 3.42 3.99
N ILE A 72 -1.10 4.68 3.72
CA ILE A 72 -0.16 5.78 3.83
C ILE A 72 -0.63 6.68 4.98
N ALA A 73 0.32 7.10 5.79
CA ALA A 73 0.09 8.10 6.81
C ALA A 73 0.99 9.30 6.59
N LYS A 74 0.55 10.45 7.09
CA LYS A 74 1.35 11.65 7.20
C LYS A 74 1.59 11.95 8.67
N ASN A 75 2.81 12.26 9.06
CA ASN A 75 3.13 12.63 10.44
C ASN A 75 3.18 14.15 10.64
N LYS A 76 3.40 14.58 11.89
CA LYS A 76 3.52 16.00 12.26
C LYS A 76 4.69 16.73 11.57
N ASN A 77 5.72 16.00 11.12
CA ASN A 77 6.86 16.55 10.39
C ASN A 77 6.58 16.68 8.88
N ASN A 78 5.32 16.48 8.45
CA ASN A 78 4.92 16.51 7.05
C ASN A 78 5.52 15.37 6.21
N GLU A 79 6.03 14.31 6.85
CA GLU A 79 6.60 13.14 6.18
C GLU A 79 5.52 12.14 5.80
N LEU A 80 5.65 11.54 4.62
CA LEU A 80 4.77 10.48 4.13
C LEU A 80 5.36 9.12 4.50
N ILE A 81 4.55 8.28 5.15
CA ILE A 81 4.94 6.97 5.64
C ILE A 81 4.06 5.93 4.98
N LEU A 82 4.65 4.98 4.26
CA LEU A 82 3.96 3.76 3.85
C LEU A 82 3.89 2.82 5.07
N VAL A 83 2.73 2.83 5.72
CA VAL A 83 2.47 2.11 6.97
C VAL A 83 2.42 0.62 6.72
N THR A 84 1.67 0.20 5.70
CA THR A 84 1.60 -1.20 5.30
C THR A 84 1.14 -1.35 3.85
N ALA A 85 1.37 -2.54 3.29
CA ALA A 85 0.81 -2.97 2.02
C ALA A 85 0.38 -4.43 2.15
N HIS A 86 -0.80 -4.78 1.66
CA HIS A 86 -1.33 -6.14 1.72
C HIS A 86 -2.15 -6.45 0.47
N PRO A 87 -2.21 -7.71 0.01
CA PRO A 87 -3.21 -8.14 -0.95
C PRO A 87 -4.60 -7.74 -0.46
N ASP A 88 -5.42 -7.15 -1.34
CA ASP A 88 -6.78 -6.80 -0.94
C ASP A 88 -7.63 -8.08 -0.92
N PRO A 89 -8.25 -8.45 0.22
CA PRO A 89 -9.03 -9.69 0.34
C PRO A 89 -10.26 -9.76 -0.59
N ASP A 90 -10.70 -8.64 -1.17
CA ASP A 90 -11.74 -8.64 -2.22
C ASP A 90 -11.18 -8.97 -3.62
N ALA A 91 -9.91 -9.37 -3.73
CA ALA A 91 -9.32 -9.91 -4.96
C ALA A 91 -9.86 -11.33 -5.28
N ASP A 92 -10.14 -12.16 -4.26
CA ASP A 92 -10.61 -13.54 -4.42
C ASP A 92 -12.09 -13.65 -4.86
N LYS A 93 -12.84 -12.53 -4.85
CA LYS A 93 -14.25 -12.49 -5.28
C LYS A 93 -14.44 -12.20 -6.77
N TYR A 94 -13.38 -12.14 -7.56
CA TYR A 94 -13.49 -11.92 -9.01
C TYR A 94 -13.90 -13.22 -9.70
N ILE A 95 -15.20 -13.38 -9.97
CA ILE A 95 -15.72 -14.37 -10.92
C ILE A 95 -15.59 -13.71 -12.30
N GLU A 96 -14.74 -14.24 -13.19
CA GLU A 96 -14.75 -13.86 -14.60
C GLU A 96 -16.08 -14.32 -15.22
N PHE A 97 -16.78 -13.39 -15.89
CA PHE A 97 -17.94 -13.67 -16.76
C PHE A 97 -17.49 -13.75 -18.21
#